data_AF-A0A7R7FRR8-F1
#
_entry.id   AF-A0A7R7FRR8-F1
#
_cell.length_a   1.000
_cell.length_b   1.000
_cell.length_c   1.000
_cell.angle_alpha   90.00
_cell.angle_beta   90.00
_cell.angle_gamma   90.00
#
_symmetry.space_group_name_H-M   'P 1'
#
loop_
_entity.id
_entity.type
_entity.pdbx_description
1 polymer ?
#
loop_
_entity_poly.entity_id
_entity_poly.type
_entity_poly.pdbx_seq_one_letter_code
_entity_poly.pdbx_strand_id
1 'polypeptide(L)'
;MEFRISKEIFMKALQRIQGIVEKRNTMPILSNALLEVQNDQLFITATDLEVGMKSSYPTAVIREGKITVSAKKLYEIVKEMPDEEIHFTTKDNDWVEITCGKARFNIVGLSSEEFPYFPKVKEESFLIFKNEILADMIEKTSYAICYDETKYNLNGVFIKAFDENGENVLKMVATDGHRLSVSQKTISGNITSELSKGVIFPKKGIFELKKMVEEEDGEIMLGFMDNSAVIKKGNTVVVMRLIDGEFPDYTKVIPASNDRIVQINRDKFLHSLKRMAILSSEKFKGVKIDVNPELVIISSSNPELGEAREEIEVQYEGNQISARFNAKYLIDVLSVMEQREVELKLKDELSPVIMKAAAEEEFLAVIMPMRL
;
A
#
# COMPACT_ATOMS: atom_id res chain seq x y z
N MET A 1 -5.52 34.50 -10.36
CA MET A 1 -4.55 33.89 -9.43
C MET A 1 -3.11 34.30 -9.79
N GLU A 2 -2.29 34.55 -8.78
CA GLU A 2 -0.85 34.84 -8.88
C GLU A 2 -0.14 34.56 -7.54
N PHE A 3 0.96 33.80 -7.56
CA PHE A 3 1.74 33.48 -6.35
C PHE A 3 3.20 33.18 -6.64
N ARG A 4 4.03 33.15 -5.60
CA ARG A 4 5.43 32.71 -5.66
C ARG A 4 5.74 31.64 -4.63
N ILE A 5 6.45 30.60 -5.05
CA ILE A 5 6.75 29.42 -4.24
C ILE A 5 8.17 28.92 -4.52
N SER A 6 8.85 28.35 -3.53
CA SER A 6 10.15 27.71 -3.79
C SER A 6 9.97 26.45 -4.64
N LYS A 7 10.96 26.17 -5.51
CA LYS A 7 10.98 24.94 -6.31
C LYS A 7 10.84 23.70 -5.44
N GLU A 8 11.59 23.62 -4.33
CA GLU A 8 11.58 22.48 -3.41
C GLU A 8 10.18 22.14 -2.90
N ILE A 9 9.47 23.14 -2.35
CA ILE A 9 8.12 22.95 -1.80
C ILE A 9 7.16 22.54 -2.92
N PHE A 10 7.21 23.23 -4.06
CA PHE A 10 6.28 22.96 -5.15
C PHE A 10 6.51 21.58 -5.77
N MET A 11 7.77 21.18 -5.94
CA MET A 11 8.13 19.85 -6.45
C MET A 11 7.66 18.74 -5.51
N LYS A 12 7.88 18.88 -4.20
CA LYS A 12 7.39 17.93 -3.20
C LYS A 12 5.86 17.82 -3.23
N ALA A 13 5.17 18.96 -3.30
CA ALA A 13 3.72 19.02 -3.37
C ALA A 13 3.17 18.31 -4.62
N LEU A 14 3.78 18.54 -5.77
CA LEU A 14 3.37 17.95 -7.05
C LEU A 14 3.73 16.47 -7.15
N GLN A 15 4.83 16.02 -6.54
CA GLN A 15 5.23 14.61 -6.52
C GLN A 15 4.20 13.75 -5.78
N ARG A 16 3.67 14.24 -4.65
CA ARG A 16 2.69 13.52 -3.83
C ARG A 16 1.42 13.14 -4.59
N ILE A 17 0.92 14.05 -5.42
CA ILE A 17 -0.32 13.84 -6.16
C ILE A 17 -0.17 12.96 -7.41
N GLN A 18 1.06 12.65 -7.86
CA GLN A 18 1.28 11.88 -9.10
C GLN A 18 0.69 10.47 -9.05
N GLY A 19 0.58 9.86 -7.86
CA GLY A 19 0.02 8.52 -7.70
C GLY A 19 -1.50 8.46 -7.82
N ILE A 20 -2.17 9.58 -7.55
CA ILE A 20 -3.63 9.70 -7.58
C ILE A 20 -4.09 9.95 -9.01
N VAL A 21 -3.40 10.86 -9.70
CA VAL A 21 -3.74 11.27 -11.06
C VAL A 21 -3.49 10.13 -12.05
N GLU A 22 -4.55 9.67 -12.70
CA GLU A 22 -4.44 8.56 -13.64
C GLU A 22 -3.87 8.98 -15.01
N LYS A 23 -3.05 8.11 -15.60
CA LYS A 23 -2.41 8.34 -16.90
C LYS A 23 -3.38 8.25 -18.08
N ARG A 24 -4.51 7.54 -17.92
CA ARG A 24 -5.55 7.35 -18.94
C ARG A 24 -6.89 7.51 -18.28
N ASN A 25 -7.50 8.69 -18.43
CA ASN A 25 -8.83 8.95 -17.92
C ASN A 25 -9.75 9.38 -19.07
N THR A 26 -11.01 8.95 -19.02
CA THR A 26 -12.05 9.40 -19.95
C THR A 26 -12.48 10.84 -19.68
N MET A 27 -12.26 11.34 -18.45
CA MET A 27 -12.48 12.72 -18.03
C MET A 27 -11.12 13.45 -17.93
N PRO A 28 -10.77 14.33 -18.90
CA PRO A 28 -9.48 15.01 -18.92
C PRO A 28 -9.16 15.83 -17.66
N ILE A 29 -10.19 16.38 -17.00
CA ILE A 29 -10.05 17.17 -15.77
C ILE A 29 -9.45 16.37 -14.60
N LEU A 30 -9.62 15.03 -14.59
CA LEU A 30 -9.03 14.14 -13.58
C LEU A 30 -7.54 13.90 -13.81
N SER A 31 -7.00 14.29 -14.97
CA SER A 31 -5.55 14.36 -15.21
C SER A 31 -4.92 15.67 -14.70
N ASN A 32 -5.74 16.61 -14.21
CA ASN A 32 -5.30 17.88 -13.66
C ASN A 32 -5.20 17.85 -12.13
N ALA A 33 -4.39 18.74 -11.59
CA ALA A 33 -4.46 19.17 -10.21
C ALA A 33 -5.24 20.47 -10.13
N LEU A 34 -6.14 20.60 -9.16
CA LEU A 34 -6.73 21.87 -8.77
C LEU A 34 -5.75 22.61 -7.86
N LEU A 35 -5.36 23.80 -8.28
CA LEU A 35 -4.55 24.74 -7.52
C LEU A 35 -5.47 25.86 -7.03
N GLU A 36 -5.42 26.14 -5.73
CA GLU A 36 -6.14 27.24 -5.10
C GLU A 36 -5.17 27.99 -4.19
N VAL A 37 -5.05 29.30 -4.36
CA VAL A 37 -4.26 30.15 -3.46
C VAL A 37 -5.13 31.16 -2.74
N GLN A 38 -4.98 31.19 -1.42
CA GLN A 38 -5.66 32.11 -0.50
C GLN A 38 -4.92 32.10 0.84
N ASN A 39 -5.00 33.19 1.60
CA ASN A 39 -4.45 33.28 2.97
C ASN A 39 -2.98 32.79 3.10
N ASP A 40 -2.08 33.21 2.20
CA ASP A 40 -0.67 32.80 2.16
C ASP A 40 -0.43 31.27 2.06
N GLN A 41 -1.40 30.54 1.51
CA GLN A 41 -1.34 29.10 1.30
C GLN A 41 -1.69 28.73 -0.14
N LEU A 42 -0.93 27.79 -0.71
CA LEU A 42 -1.28 27.04 -1.90
C LEU A 42 -1.91 25.71 -1.48
N PHE A 43 -3.17 25.51 -1.86
CA PHE A 43 -3.87 24.25 -1.76
C PHE A 43 -3.75 23.51 -3.10
N ILE A 44 -3.27 22.27 -3.05
CA ILE A 44 -3.23 21.36 -4.20
C ILE A 44 -4.19 20.22 -3.94
N THR A 45 -5.13 20.02 -4.86
CA THR A 45 -6.11 18.93 -4.81
C THR A 45 -6.01 18.07 -6.07
N ALA A 46 -5.99 16.75 -5.90
CA ALA A 46 -6.03 15.78 -7.00
C ALA A 46 -7.02 14.67 -6.64
N THR A 47 -7.72 14.12 -7.63
CA THR A 47 -8.63 12.99 -7.44
C THR A 47 -8.84 12.23 -8.74
N ASP A 48 -9.14 10.94 -8.62
CA ASP A 48 -9.65 10.06 -9.67
C ASP A 48 -11.09 9.58 -9.40
N LEU A 49 -11.78 10.21 -8.44
CA LEU A 49 -13.11 9.84 -7.89
C LEU A 49 -13.13 8.64 -6.94
N GLU A 50 -12.07 7.84 -6.86
CA GLU A 50 -11.91 6.75 -5.87
C GLU A 50 -11.10 7.23 -4.67
N VAL A 51 -9.97 7.89 -4.95
CA VAL A 51 -9.05 8.50 -4.00
C VAL A 51 -8.92 9.98 -4.34
N GLY A 52 -9.02 10.83 -3.33
CA GLY A 52 -8.72 12.24 -3.40
C GLY A 52 -7.65 12.61 -2.38
N MET A 53 -6.80 13.56 -2.73
CA MET A 53 -5.87 14.19 -1.80
C MET A 53 -5.99 15.69 -1.90
N LYS A 54 -5.96 16.36 -0.74
CA LYS A 54 -5.82 17.79 -0.60
C LYS A 54 -4.67 18.08 0.36
N SER A 55 -3.76 18.96 -0.02
CA SER A 55 -2.65 19.38 0.83
C SER A 55 -2.41 20.89 0.72
N SER A 56 -1.93 21.51 1.80
CA SER A 56 -1.61 22.94 1.84
C SER A 56 -0.13 23.21 2.08
N TYR A 57 0.38 24.25 1.41
CA TYR A 57 1.78 24.65 1.43
C TYR A 57 1.91 26.17 1.57
N PRO A 58 2.84 26.68 2.39
CA PRO A 58 3.14 28.10 2.45
C PRO A 58 3.58 28.64 1.09
N THR A 59 3.06 29.82 0.72
CA THR A 59 3.36 30.47 -0.55
C THR A 59 3.18 31.99 -0.40
N ALA A 60 3.91 32.78 -1.17
CA ALA A 60 3.69 34.23 -1.22
C ALA A 60 2.53 34.53 -2.18
N VAL A 61 1.36 34.84 -1.65
CA VAL A 61 0.16 35.13 -2.45
C VAL A 61 0.18 36.58 -2.92
N ILE A 62 0.14 36.78 -4.24
CA ILE A 62 0.04 38.11 -4.85
C ILE A 62 -1.43 38.41 -5.22
N ARG A 63 -2.14 37.40 -5.73
CA ARG A 63 -3.55 37.48 -6.08
C ARG A 63 -4.22 36.13 -5.91
N GLU A 64 -5.25 36.07 -5.07
CA GLU A 64 -6.01 34.86 -4.83
C GLU A 64 -6.68 34.31 -6.11
N GLY A 65 -7.08 33.05 -6.05
CA GLY A 65 -7.88 32.41 -7.10
C GLY A 65 -7.62 30.92 -7.23
N LYS A 66 -8.22 30.33 -8.26
CA LYS A 66 -8.17 28.89 -8.52
C LYS A 66 -8.00 28.61 -10.00
N ILE A 67 -7.36 27.50 -10.33
CA ILE A 67 -7.28 26.96 -11.69
C ILE A 67 -6.95 25.47 -11.62
N THR A 68 -7.25 24.72 -12.68
CA THR A 68 -6.72 23.36 -12.82
C THR A 68 -5.66 23.31 -13.92
N VAL A 69 -4.63 22.50 -13.72
CA VAL A 69 -3.55 22.30 -14.71
C VAL A 69 -3.10 20.86 -14.70
N SER A 70 -2.58 20.35 -15.82
CA SER A 70 -2.09 18.98 -15.92
C SER A 70 -1.04 18.69 -14.83
N ALA A 71 -1.36 17.78 -13.91
CA ALA A 71 -0.51 17.50 -12.76
C ALA A 71 0.85 16.94 -13.17
N LYS A 72 0.85 16.08 -14.20
CA LYS A 72 2.06 15.49 -14.76
C LYS A 72 2.93 16.54 -15.44
N LYS A 73 2.35 17.38 -16.31
CA LYS A 73 3.12 18.38 -17.05
C LYS A 73 3.67 19.45 -16.13
N LEU A 74 2.87 19.89 -15.14
CA LEU A 74 3.34 20.83 -14.13
C LEU A 74 4.50 20.26 -13.32
N TYR A 75 4.43 18.99 -12.90
CA TYR A 75 5.56 18.32 -12.22
C TYR A 75 6.81 18.23 -13.09
N GLU A 76 6.68 17.80 -14.35
CA GLU A 76 7.80 17.75 -15.31
C GLU A 76 8.45 19.12 -15.50
N ILE A 77 7.66 20.20 -15.62
CA ILE A 77 8.16 21.57 -15.75
C ILE A 77 8.92 21.98 -14.49
N VAL A 78 8.30 21.86 -13.31
CA VAL A 78 8.88 22.30 -12.04
C VAL A 78 10.17 21.54 -11.72
N LYS A 79 10.22 20.24 -12.02
CA LYS A 79 11.40 19.40 -11.81
C LYS A 79 12.64 19.91 -12.56
N GLU A 80 12.45 20.34 -13.81
CA GLU A 80 13.53 20.80 -14.70
C GLU A 80 13.87 22.30 -14.54
N MET A 81 13.16 23.04 -13.68
CA MET A 81 13.47 24.44 -13.42
C MET A 81 14.77 24.62 -12.62
N PRO A 82 15.44 25.79 -12.72
CA PRO A 82 16.51 26.17 -11.78
C PRO A 82 16.02 26.13 -10.32
N ASP A 83 16.96 25.95 -9.39
CA ASP A 83 16.66 25.96 -7.95
C ASP A 83 16.48 27.39 -7.42
N GLU A 84 15.45 28.05 -7.92
CA GLU A 84 15.07 29.43 -7.60
C GLU A 84 13.56 29.51 -7.28
N GLU A 85 13.09 30.70 -6.91
CA GLU A 85 11.67 30.98 -6.69
C GLU A 85 10.87 30.89 -8.01
N ILE A 86 9.79 30.13 -7.99
CA ILE A 86 8.87 29.96 -9.11
C ILE A 86 7.75 30.98 -8.97
N HIS A 87 7.50 31.75 -10.02
CA HIS A 87 6.37 32.67 -10.12
C HIS A 87 5.31 32.06 -11.04
N PHE A 88 4.09 31.95 -10.53
CA PHE A 88 2.96 31.33 -11.22
C PHE A 88 1.85 32.37 -11.39
N THR A 89 1.41 32.59 -12.62
CA THR A 89 0.39 33.61 -12.95
C THR A 89 -0.66 33.05 -13.90
N THR A 90 -1.95 33.19 -13.56
CA THR A 90 -3.05 32.93 -14.51
C THR A 90 -3.28 34.15 -15.40
N LYS A 91 -3.51 33.90 -16.68
CA LYS A 91 -3.86 34.88 -17.74
C LYS A 91 -5.27 34.57 -18.27
N ASP A 92 -5.71 35.32 -19.28
CA ASP A 92 -7.00 35.12 -19.94
C ASP A 92 -7.09 33.73 -20.61
N ASN A 93 -8.31 33.22 -20.80
CA ASN A 93 -8.60 31.91 -21.41
C ASN A 93 -7.87 30.74 -20.71
N ASP A 94 -7.81 30.77 -19.38
CA ASP A 94 -7.19 29.73 -18.53
C ASP A 94 -5.72 29.43 -18.84
N TRP A 95 -5.01 30.35 -19.51
CA TRP A 95 -3.57 30.23 -19.69
C TRP A 95 -2.83 30.44 -18.37
N VAL A 96 -1.78 29.66 -18.17
CA VAL A 96 -0.91 29.71 -17.01
C VAL A 96 0.51 29.99 -17.48
N GLU A 97 1.07 31.07 -16.96
CA GLU A 97 2.48 31.42 -17.12
C GLU A 97 3.25 30.99 -15.87
N ILE A 98 4.34 30.26 -16.08
CA ILE A 98 5.24 29.79 -15.02
C ILE A 98 6.65 30.26 -15.36
N THR A 99 7.25 31.06 -14.49
CA THR A 99 8.59 31.63 -14.67
C THR A 99 9.50 31.29 -13.50
N CYS A 100 10.78 31.09 -13.80
CA CYS A 100 11.84 30.84 -12.81
C CYS A 100 13.18 31.27 -13.44
N GLY A 101 13.81 32.31 -12.91
CA GLY A 101 14.97 32.95 -13.53
C GLY A 101 14.69 33.36 -14.99
N LYS A 102 15.40 32.75 -15.95
CA LYS A 102 15.22 32.98 -17.39
C LYS A 102 14.26 31.98 -18.07
N ALA A 103 13.79 30.96 -17.35
CA ALA A 103 12.86 29.99 -17.89
C ALA A 103 11.43 30.55 -17.85
N ARG A 104 10.68 30.32 -18.93
CA ARG A 104 9.28 30.72 -19.06
C ARG A 104 8.51 29.63 -19.78
N PHE A 105 7.44 29.16 -19.16
CA PHE A 105 6.50 28.19 -19.73
C PHE A 105 5.12 28.81 -19.76
N ASN A 106 4.37 28.54 -20.84
CA ASN A 106 2.95 28.83 -20.93
C ASN A 106 2.23 27.52 -21.16
N ILE A 107 1.33 27.16 -20.24
CA ILE A 107 0.51 25.96 -20.34
C ILE A 107 -0.97 26.34 -20.30
N VAL A 108 -1.80 25.47 -20.86
CA VAL A 108 -3.26 25.62 -20.81
C VAL A 108 -3.78 24.94 -19.56
N GLY A 109 -4.54 25.67 -18.75
CA GLY A 109 -5.34 25.15 -17.66
C GLY A 109 -6.77 24.86 -18.10
N LEU A 110 -7.60 24.41 -17.16
CA LEU A 110 -9.05 24.32 -17.31
C LEU A 110 -9.71 25.00 -16.11
N SER A 111 -10.94 25.48 -16.30
CA SER A 111 -11.75 26.08 -15.25
C SER A 111 -11.82 25.17 -14.01
N SER A 112 -11.67 25.78 -12.83
CA SER A 112 -11.83 25.09 -11.55
C SER A 112 -13.26 24.62 -11.28
N GLU A 113 -14.25 25.17 -11.97
CA GLU A 113 -15.67 24.80 -11.80
C GLU A 113 -15.98 23.38 -12.30
N GLU A 114 -15.17 22.86 -13.23
CA GLU A 114 -15.31 21.49 -13.74
C GLU A 114 -14.65 20.45 -12.82
N PHE A 115 -13.83 20.90 -11.86
CA PHE A 115 -13.12 19.98 -10.98
C PHE A 115 -14.07 19.37 -9.95
N PRO A 116 -13.99 18.04 -9.70
CA PRO A 116 -14.86 17.40 -8.72
C PRO A 116 -14.73 18.02 -7.33
N TYR A 117 -15.85 18.09 -6.62
CA TYR A 117 -15.88 18.58 -5.25
C TYR A 117 -15.06 17.69 -4.32
N PHE A 118 -14.13 18.29 -3.58
CA PHE A 118 -13.41 17.61 -2.51
C PHE A 118 -14.18 17.72 -1.19
N PRO A 119 -14.54 16.60 -0.53
CA PRO A 119 -15.34 16.62 0.68
C PRO A 119 -14.73 17.43 1.84
N LYS A 120 -15.59 18.11 2.61
CA LYS A 120 -15.18 18.80 3.86
C LYS A 120 -15.10 17.79 4.99
N VAL A 121 -13.91 17.61 5.53
CA VAL A 121 -13.63 16.69 6.62
C VAL A 121 -13.99 17.32 7.96
N LYS A 122 -14.77 16.61 8.79
CA LYS A 122 -15.00 16.96 10.20
C LYS A 122 -14.03 16.17 11.07
N GLU A 123 -13.40 16.81 12.04
CA GLU A 123 -12.30 16.20 12.82
C GLU A 123 -12.77 15.48 14.10
N GLU A 124 -14.07 15.43 14.34
CA GLU A 124 -14.66 15.08 15.65
C GLU A 124 -14.58 13.58 16.00
N SER A 125 -13.97 12.73 15.17
CA SER A 125 -13.96 11.26 15.38
C SER A 125 -12.73 10.55 14.81
N PHE A 126 -11.57 11.22 14.82
CA PHE A 126 -10.33 10.61 14.37
C PHE A 126 -9.73 9.66 15.41
N LEU A 127 -9.36 8.45 14.96
CA LEU A 127 -8.40 7.58 15.62
C LEU A 127 -6.99 8.02 15.26
N ILE A 128 -6.11 8.06 16.26
CA ILE A 128 -4.72 8.52 16.10
C ILE A 128 -3.80 7.30 16.16
N PHE A 129 -2.97 7.17 15.13
CA PHE A 129 -2.00 6.10 14.98
C PHE A 129 -0.59 6.66 14.88
N LYS A 130 0.35 5.97 15.53
CA LYS A 130 1.77 6.16 15.24
C LYS A 130 2.06 5.67 13.82
N ASN A 131 2.94 6.38 13.11
CA ASN A 131 3.30 6.03 11.73
C ASN A 131 3.84 4.60 11.64
N GLU A 132 4.68 4.17 12.58
CA GLU A 132 5.36 2.87 12.49
C GLU A 132 4.36 1.71 12.57
N ILE A 133 3.28 1.86 13.36
CA ILE A 133 2.24 0.83 13.50
C ILE A 133 1.55 0.60 12.15
N LEU A 134 1.08 1.66 11.49
CA LEU A 134 0.40 1.51 10.20
C LEU A 134 1.38 1.12 9.09
N ALA A 135 2.61 1.62 9.11
CA ALA A 135 3.65 1.22 8.15
C ALA A 135 3.91 -0.28 8.19
N ASP A 136 4.15 -0.83 9.38
CA ASP A 136 4.37 -2.27 9.59
C ASP A 136 3.18 -3.10 9.11
N MET A 137 1.96 -2.74 9.51
CA MET A 137 0.75 -3.48 9.13
C MET A 137 0.47 -3.44 7.62
N ILE A 138 0.70 -2.29 6.96
CA ILE A 138 0.52 -2.15 5.51
C ILE A 138 1.57 -2.94 4.75
N GLU A 139 2.83 -2.88 5.17
CA GLU A 139 3.91 -3.66 4.57
C GLU A 139 3.62 -5.16 4.67
N LYS A 140 3.23 -5.62 5.86
CA LYS A 140 2.86 -7.01 6.13
C LYS A 140 1.65 -7.52 5.37
N THR A 141 0.76 -6.67 4.87
CA THR A 141 -0.50 -7.13 4.25
C THR A 141 -0.63 -6.81 2.76
N SER A 142 -0.11 -5.67 2.30
CA SER A 142 -0.38 -5.14 0.96
C SER A 142 0.11 -6.04 -0.19
N TYR A 143 1.14 -6.86 0.01
CA TYR A 143 1.62 -7.79 -1.03
C TYR A 143 0.60 -8.88 -1.38
N ALA A 144 -0.34 -9.18 -0.48
CA ALA A 144 -1.35 -10.22 -0.66
C ALA A 144 -2.68 -9.69 -1.25
N ILE A 145 -2.76 -8.41 -1.64
CA ILE A 145 -3.96 -7.85 -2.29
C ILE A 145 -4.21 -8.51 -3.65
N CYS A 146 -5.47 -8.80 -3.97
CA CYS A 146 -5.85 -9.34 -5.28
C CYS A 146 -5.81 -8.25 -6.36
N TYR A 147 -5.13 -8.53 -7.48
CA TYR A 147 -5.08 -7.63 -8.64
C TYR A 147 -6.17 -7.93 -9.69
N ASP A 148 -6.93 -9.01 -9.52
CA ASP A 148 -8.03 -9.37 -10.40
C ASP A 148 -9.25 -8.48 -10.10
N GLU A 149 -9.60 -7.60 -11.03
CA GLU A 149 -10.70 -6.64 -10.90
C GLU A 149 -12.08 -7.32 -10.81
N THR A 150 -12.21 -8.59 -11.22
CA THR A 150 -13.47 -9.34 -11.07
C THR A 150 -13.73 -9.74 -9.62
N LYS A 151 -12.67 -9.85 -8.81
CA LYS A 151 -12.74 -10.15 -7.36
C LYS A 151 -12.63 -8.86 -6.55
N TYR A 152 -13.53 -7.93 -6.81
CA TYR A 152 -13.43 -6.57 -6.30
C TYR A 152 -13.36 -6.49 -4.76
N ASN A 153 -14.05 -7.38 -4.03
CA ASN A 153 -13.99 -7.46 -2.56
C ASN A 153 -12.64 -7.95 -2.01
N LEU A 154 -11.73 -8.43 -2.87
CA LEU A 154 -10.35 -8.77 -2.55
C LEU A 154 -9.33 -7.74 -3.09
N ASN A 155 -9.79 -6.72 -3.82
CA ASN A 155 -8.95 -5.65 -4.39
C ASN A 155 -8.59 -4.57 -3.34
N GLY A 156 -8.30 -4.99 -2.13
CA GLY A 156 -8.04 -4.09 -1.01
C GLY A 156 -7.52 -4.84 0.21
N VAL A 157 -7.38 -4.09 1.30
CA VAL A 157 -7.06 -4.63 2.62
C VAL A 157 -8.29 -4.49 3.49
N PHE A 158 -8.73 -5.59 4.07
CA PHE A 158 -9.79 -5.61 5.07
C PHE A 158 -9.22 -5.15 6.41
N ILE A 159 -9.85 -4.15 7.01
CA ILE A 159 -9.42 -3.53 8.26
C ILE A 159 -10.58 -3.64 9.25
N LYS A 160 -10.31 -4.22 10.42
CA LYS A 160 -11.29 -4.40 11.49
C LYS A 160 -10.64 -4.13 12.84
N ALA A 161 -11.35 -3.52 13.76
CA ALA A 161 -10.93 -3.39 15.15
C ALA A 161 -11.94 -4.05 16.10
N PHE A 162 -11.46 -4.64 17.19
CA PHE A 162 -12.28 -5.29 18.21
C PHE A 162 -11.60 -5.19 19.58
N ASP A 163 -12.38 -5.30 20.66
CA ASP A 163 -11.85 -5.43 22.01
C ASP A 163 -11.43 -6.88 22.25
N GLU A 164 -10.20 -7.08 22.70
CA GLU A 164 -9.65 -8.36 23.12
C GLU A 164 -9.09 -8.20 24.54
N ASN A 165 -9.81 -8.73 25.53
CA ASN A 165 -9.43 -8.68 26.95
C ASN A 165 -9.21 -7.25 27.49
N GLY A 166 -9.98 -6.27 27.01
CA GLY A 166 -9.87 -4.87 27.44
C GLY A 166 -8.80 -4.05 26.68
N GLU A 167 -8.15 -4.63 25.68
CA GLU A 167 -7.29 -3.92 24.73
C GLU A 167 -7.95 -3.85 23.35
N ASN A 168 -7.90 -2.68 22.71
CA ASN A 168 -8.40 -2.54 21.35
C ASN A 168 -7.35 -3.06 20.37
N VAL A 169 -7.71 -4.04 19.55
CA VAL A 169 -6.82 -4.63 18.54
C VAL A 169 -7.29 -4.24 17.15
N LEU A 170 -6.39 -3.66 16.35
CA LEU A 170 -6.60 -3.44 14.92
C LEU A 170 -6.05 -4.63 14.15
N LYS A 171 -6.80 -5.11 13.17
CA LYS A 171 -6.44 -6.22 12.30
C LYS A 171 -6.54 -5.80 10.85
N MET A 172 -5.48 -6.04 10.09
CA MET A 172 -5.42 -5.89 8.64
C MET A 172 -5.29 -7.27 7.98
N VAL A 173 -6.10 -7.53 6.95
CA VAL A 173 -6.13 -8.79 6.22
C VAL A 173 -6.14 -8.53 4.72
N ALA A 174 -5.30 -9.22 3.97
CA ALA A 174 -5.37 -9.23 2.51
C ALA A 174 -5.20 -10.65 1.96
N THR A 175 -5.86 -10.95 0.85
CA THR A 175 -5.75 -12.23 0.15
C THR A 175 -6.04 -12.09 -1.34
N ASP A 176 -5.35 -12.88 -2.15
CA ASP A 176 -5.58 -13.02 -3.59
C ASP A 176 -6.29 -14.35 -3.94
N GLY A 177 -6.62 -15.14 -2.92
CA GLY A 177 -7.17 -16.49 -3.03
C GLY A 177 -6.12 -17.61 -3.09
N HIS A 178 -4.85 -17.27 -3.28
CA HIS A 178 -3.73 -18.23 -3.26
C HIS A 178 -2.82 -18.05 -2.05
N ARG A 179 -2.82 -16.86 -1.47
CA ARG A 179 -2.13 -16.53 -0.24
C ARG A 179 -2.95 -15.53 0.56
N LEU A 180 -2.78 -15.57 1.86
CA LEU A 180 -3.44 -14.68 2.81
C LEU A 180 -2.40 -14.14 3.78
N SER A 181 -2.55 -12.89 4.15
CA SER A 181 -1.74 -12.23 5.17
C SER A 181 -2.62 -11.58 6.21
N VAL A 182 -2.30 -11.77 7.49
CA VAL A 182 -2.96 -11.12 8.62
C VAL A 182 -1.89 -10.45 9.48
N SER A 183 -2.08 -9.16 9.73
CA SER A 183 -1.31 -8.42 10.74
C SER A 183 -2.29 -7.85 11.77
N GLN A 184 -1.93 -7.92 13.04
CA GLN A 184 -2.70 -7.33 14.13
C GLN A 184 -1.80 -6.57 15.09
N LYS A 185 -2.29 -5.45 15.62
CA LYS A 185 -1.58 -4.61 16.58
C LYS A 185 -2.56 -4.05 17.60
N THR A 186 -2.14 -3.94 18.85
CA THR A 186 -2.89 -3.18 19.86
C THR A 186 -2.84 -1.69 19.53
N ILE A 187 -3.98 -1.03 19.65
CA ILE A 187 -4.19 0.38 19.31
C ILE A 187 -4.86 1.12 20.47
N SER A 188 -4.64 2.43 20.52
CA SER A 188 -5.30 3.31 21.49
C SER A 188 -6.50 4.02 20.87
N GLY A 189 -7.40 4.52 21.72
CA GLY A 189 -8.60 5.24 21.29
C GLY A 189 -9.83 4.34 21.13
N ASN A 190 -10.99 4.95 20.91
CA ASN A 190 -12.26 4.25 20.86
C ASN A 190 -12.53 3.67 19.47
N ILE A 191 -12.85 2.37 19.41
CA ILE A 191 -13.20 1.70 18.15
C ILE A 191 -14.44 2.36 17.54
N THR A 192 -14.33 2.77 16.28
CA THR A 192 -15.45 3.35 15.52
C THR A 192 -16.45 2.26 15.09
N SER A 193 -17.66 2.67 14.71
CA SER A 193 -18.70 1.73 14.26
C SER A 193 -18.31 1.02 12.95
N GLU A 194 -17.54 1.70 12.11
CA GLU A 194 -17.02 1.23 10.82
C GLU A 194 -15.96 0.17 11.05
N LEU A 195 -14.96 0.45 11.90
CA LEU A 195 -13.91 -0.53 12.20
C LEU A 195 -14.43 -1.74 12.96
N SER A 196 -15.44 -1.59 13.83
CA SER A 196 -16.03 -2.75 14.52
C SER A 196 -16.77 -3.70 13.57
N LYS A 197 -17.45 -3.17 12.54
CA LYS A 197 -18.03 -3.98 11.45
C LYS A 197 -16.95 -4.56 10.53
N GLY A 198 -15.90 -3.79 10.30
CA GLY A 198 -14.85 -4.08 9.34
C GLY A 198 -15.13 -3.39 8.00
N VAL A 199 -14.08 -2.89 7.37
CA VAL A 199 -14.13 -2.11 6.12
C VAL A 199 -13.03 -2.57 5.18
N ILE A 200 -13.22 -2.38 3.88
CA ILE A 200 -12.20 -2.73 2.88
C ILE A 200 -11.65 -1.44 2.29
N PHE A 201 -10.38 -1.17 2.57
CA PHE A 201 -9.67 -0.05 1.97
C PHE A 201 -9.20 -0.47 0.58
N PRO A 202 -9.52 0.29 -0.48
CA PRO A 202 -9.12 -0.08 -1.82
C PRO A 202 -7.60 -0.06 -1.95
N LYS A 203 -7.10 -0.91 -2.85
CA LYS A 203 -5.67 -1.03 -3.15
C LYS A 203 -4.98 0.33 -3.35
N LYS A 204 -5.59 1.22 -4.13
CA LYS A 204 -5.02 2.55 -4.42
C LYS A 204 -4.93 3.40 -3.15
N GLY A 205 -5.99 3.39 -2.34
CA GLY A 205 -6.01 4.04 -1.02
C GLY A 205 -4.94 3.52 -0.07
N ILE A 206 -4.71 2.20 -0.04
CA ILE A 206 -3.64 1.58 0.75
C ILE A 206 -2.26 2.05 0.28
N PHE A 207 -2.02 2.17 -1.03
CA PHE A 207 -0.72 2.66 -1.52
C PHE A 207 -0.50 4.16 -1.27
N GLU A 208 -1.56 4.98 -1.30
CA GLU A 208 -1.43 6.39 -0.89
C GLU A 208 -1.19 6.50 0.63
N LEU A 209 -1.87 5.68 1.44
CA LEU A 209 -1.60 5.60 2.88
C LEU A 209 -0.17 5.13 3.15
N LYS A 210 0.35 4.16 2.39
CA LYS A 210 1.75 3.69 2.49
C LYS A 210 2.74 4.84 2.31
N LYS A 211 2.55 5.67 1.28
CA LYS A 211 3.40 6.85 1.05
C LYS A 211 3.30 7.85 2.21
N MET A 212 2.11 8.03 2.78
CA MET A 212 1.93 8.96 3.91
C MET A 212 2.65 8.49 5.17
N VAL A 213 2.69 7.19 5.45
CA VAL A 213 3.37 6.64 6.64
C VAL A 213 4.89 6.55 6.47
N GLU A 214 5.39 6.44 5.23
CA GLU A 214 6.83 6.46 4.92
C GLU A 214 7.50 7.84 5.12
N GLU A 215 6.71 8.92 5.13
CA GLU A 215 7.25 10.24 5.46
C GLU A 215 7.63 10.32 6.95
N GLU A 216 8.83 10.80 7.26
CA GLU A 216 9.31 10.95 8.65
C GLU A 216 8.41 11.88 9.48
N ASP A 217 8.30 11.56 10.77
CA ASP A 217 7.58 12.27 11.83
C ASP A 217 6.04 12.40 11.69
N GLY A 218 5.38 12.55 12.84
CA GLY A 218 3.94 12.84 12.96
C GLY A 218 3.05 11.62 13.21
N GLU A 219 1.76 11.90 13.34
CA GLU A 219 0.71 10.91 13.59
C GLU A 219 -0.24 10.85 12.39
N ILE A 220 -0.80 9.66 12.15
CA ILE A 220 -1.91 9.47 11.22
C ILE A 220 -3.21 9.56 11.97
N MET A 221 -4.10 10.43 11.51
CA MET A 221 -5.48 10.50 11.97
C MET A 221 -6.38 9.78 10.95
N LEU A 222 -7.08 8.73 11.36
CA LEU A 222 -8.03 7.96 10.54
C LEU A 222 -9.45 8.14 11.06
N GLY A 223 -10.33 8.59 10.18
CA GLY A 223 -11.74 8.83 10.45
C GLY A 223 -12.60 8.32 9.32
N PHE A 224 -13.91 8.39 9.50
CA PHE A 224 -14.88 7.90 8.53
C PHE A 224 -15.94 8.95 8.27
N MET A 225 -16.37 9.04 7.01
CA MET A 225 -17.45 9.92 6.59
C MET A 225 -18.16 9.29 5.39
N ASP A 226 -19.48 9.16 5.50
CA ASP A 226 -20.31 8.44 4.53
C ASP A 226 -19.73 7.04 4.27
N ASN A 227 -19.45 6.69 3.01
CA ASN A 227 -18.78 5.44 2.61
C ASN A 227 -17.29 5.66 2.26
N SER A 228 -16.61 6.54 2.99
CA SER A 228 -15.20 6.88 2.77
C SER A 228 -14.38 6.83 4.06
N ALA A 229 -13.14 6.39 3.94
CA ALA A 229 -12.12 6.62 4.95
C ALA A 229 -11.43 7.95 4.68
N VAL A 230 -11.14 8.67 5.76
CA VAL A 230 -10.43 9.94 5.76
C VAL A 230 -9.14 9.76 6.53
N ILE A 231 -8.02 10.03 5.90
CA ILE A 231 -6.68 10.01 6.48
C ILE A 231 -6.17 11.44 6.52
N LYS A 232 -5.67 11.89 7.68
CA LYS A 232 -5.01 13.18 7.83
C LYS A 232 -3.63 13.00 8.45
N LYS A 233 -2.63 13.66 7.86
CA LYS A 233 -1.26 13.78 8.39
C LYS A 233 -0.77 15.20 8.16
N GLY A 234 -0.57 15.95 9.24
CA GLY A 234 -0.24 17.38 9.17
C GLY A 234 -1.24 18.15 8.29
N ASN A 235 -0.73 18.77 7.22
CA ASN A 235 -1.50 19.56 6.27
C ASN A 235 -2.07 18.76 5.08
N THR A 236 -1.89 17.44 5.07
CA THR A 236 -2.39 16.55 4.02
C THR A 236 -3.62 15.80 4.49
N VAL A 237 -4.65 15.78 3.66
CA VAL A 237 -5.88 15.01 3.82
C VAL A 237 -6.05 14.11 2.59
N VAL A 238 -6.21 12.81 2.82
CA VAL A 238 -6.60 11.83 1.80
C VAL A 238 -7.99 11.31 2.14
N VAL A 239 -8.86 11.27 1.13
CA VAL A 239 -10.19 10.66 1.22
C VAL A 239 -10.21 9.50 0.23
N MET A 240 -10.54 8.30 0.69
CA MET A 240 -10.66 7.13 -0.16
C MET A 240 -12.04 6.51 0.01
N ARG A 241 -12.71 6.23 -1.09
CA ARG A 241 -13.99 5.52 -1.09
C ARG A 241 -13.75 4.06 -0.68
N LEU A 242 -14.53 3.56 0.27
CA LEU A 242 -14.44 2.18 0.72
C LEU A 242 -15.07 1.24 -0.33
N ILE A 243 -14.52 0.03 -0.44
CA ILE A 243 -15.11 -1.00 -1.31
C ILE A 243 -16.40 -1.51 -0.65
N ASP A 244 -17.51 -1.41 -1.38
CA ASP A 244 -18.82 -1.89 -0.95
C ASP A 244 -18.94 -3.39 -1.24
N GLY A 245 -18.56 -4.21 -0.25
CA GLY A 245 -18.64 -5.66 -0.35
C GLY A 245 -18.27 -6.35 0.96
N GLU A 246 -18.70 -7.61 1.10
CA GLU A 246 -18.33 -8.45 2.22
C GLU A 246 -16.97 -9.09 1.96
N PHE A 247 -16.02 -8.90 2.87
CA PHE A 247 -14.76 -9.61 2.82
C PHE A 247 -14.99 -11.07 3.25
N PRO A 248 -14.47 -12.07 2.51
CA PRO A 248 -14.71 -13.47 2.85
C PRO A 248 -14.26 -13.80 4.27
N ASP A 249 -14.96 -14.76 4.89
CA ASP A 249 -14.58 -15.30 6.19
C ASP A 249 -13.23 -16.03 6.12
N TYR A 250 -12.17 -15.25 6.30
CA TYR A 250 -10.78 -15.69 6.16
C TYR A 250 -10.36 -16.64 7.30
N THR A 251 -11.07 -16.66 8.42
CA THR A 251 -10.70 -17.53 9.55
C THR A 251 -10.81 -19.01 9.17
N LYS A 252 -11.72 -19.34 8.24
CA LYS A 252 -11.92 -20.70 7.72
C LYS A 252 -10.75 -21.22 6.88
N VAL A 253 -9.92 -20.34 6.31
CA VAL A 253 -8.77 -20.75 5.50
C VAL A 253 -7.49 -20.88 6.30
N ILE A 254 -7.46 -20.39 7.54
CA ILE A 254 -6.31 -20.52 8.45
C ILE A 254 -6.38 -21.91 9.10
N PRO A 255 -5.44 -22.82 8.81
CA PRO A 255 -5.47 -24.17 9.37
C PRO A 255 -5.34 -24.16 10.90
N ALA A 256 -6.24 -24.87 11.60
CA ALA A 256 -6.18 -24.99 13.05
C ALA A 256 -5.18 -26.06 13.54
N SER A 257 -4.80 -27.01 12.68
CA SER A 257 -4.06 -28.22 13.08
C SER A 257 -2.91 -28.58 12.13
N ASN A 258 -1.98 -27.64 11.95
CA ASN A 258 -0.69 -27.94 11.32
C ASN A 258 0.31 -28.34 12.43
N ASP A 259 0.59 -29.64 12.51
CA ASP A 259 1.36 -30.28 13.57
C ASP A 259 2.85 -30.43 13.25
N ARG A 260 3.26 -30.20 12.00
CA ARG A 260 4.65 -30.28 11.54
C ARG A 260 5.26 -28.89 11.52
N ILE A 261 6.00 -28.55 12.57
CA ILE A 261 6.61 -27.23 12.73
C ILE A 261 8.08 -27.31 12.35
N VAL A 262 8.48 -26.56 11.34
CA VAL A 262 9.88 -26.42 10.89
C VAL A 262 10.35 -25.02 11.25
N GLN A 263 11.37 -24.92 12.09
CA GLN A 263 12.09 -23.67 12.33
C GLN A 263 13.25 -23.58 11.34
N ILE A 264 13.33 -22.45 10.62
CA ILE A 264 14.35 -22.23 9.61
C ILE A 264 14.81 -20.77 9.61
N ASN A 265 16.09 -20.59 9.32
CA ASN A 265 16.68 -19.27 9.20
C ASN A 265 16.07 -18.50 8.01
N ARG A 266 15.44 -17.36 8.28
CA ARG A 266 14.74 -16.52 7.29
C ARG A 266 15.62 -16.18 6.11
N ASP A 267 16.82 -15.67 6.35
CA ASP A 267 17.69 -15.17 5.28
C ASP A 267 18.22 -16.27 4.40
N LYS A 268 18.64 -17.40 4.99
CA LYS A 268 19.05 -18.57 4.20
C LYS A 268 17.89 -19.04 3.32
N PHE A 269 16.68 -19.14 3.90
CA PHE A 269 15.51 -19.60 3.17
C PHE A 269 15.09 -18.65 2.05
N LEU A 270 15.01 -17.35 2.33
CA LEU A 270 14.69 -16.31 1.35
C LEU A 270 15.68 -16.29 0.18
N HIS A 271 16.98 -16.33 0.46
CA HIS A 271 18.00 -16.33 -0.60
C HIS A 271 17.98 -17.62 -1.42
N SER A 272 17.71 -18.76 -0.80
CA SER A 272 17.56 -20.02 -1.53
C SER A 272 16.35 -19.99 -2.46
N LEU A 273 15.19 -19.52 -1.97
CA LEU A 273 14.00 -19.34 -2.80
C LEU A 273 14.23 -18.36 -3.96
N LYS A 274 14.95 -17.25 -3.72
CA LYS A 274 15.33 -16.31 -4.78
C LYS A 274 16.20 -16.96 -5.85
N ARG A 275 17.14 -17.84 -5.47
CA ARG A 275 17.94 -18.63 -6.42
C ARG A 275 17.09 -19.62 -7.21
N MET A 276 16.20 -20.36 -6.54
CA MET A 276 15.29 -21.29 -7.21
C MET A 276 14.34 -20.57 -8.18
N ALA A 277 13.91 -19.37 -7.83
CA ALA A 277 13.05 -18.53 -8.66
C ALA A 277 13.72 -18.06 -9.97
N ILE A 278 15.06 -18.14 -10.10
CA ILE A 278 15.76 -17.81 -11.36
C ILE A 278 15.37 -18.79 -12.48
N LEU A 279 15.15 -20.06 -12.14
CA LEU A 279 14.70 -21.09 -13.10
C LEU A 279 13.18 -21.15 -13.24
N SER A 280 12.44 -20.40 -12.42
CA SER A 280 10.99 -20.30 -12.50
C SER A 280 10.57 -19.47 -13.71
N SER A 281 9.55 -19.92 -14.44
CA SER A 281 8.90 -19.16 -15.53
C SER A 281 7.45 -18.84 -15.19
N GLU A 282 6.77 -18.05 -16.03
CA GLU A 282 5.33 -17.81 -15.84
C GLU A 282 4.50 -19.11 -15.85
N LYS A 283 4.99 -20.11 -16.59
CA LYS A 283 4.39 -21.45 -16.70
C LYS A 283 4.84 -22.39 -15.57
N PHE A 284 6.08 -22.25 -15.10
CA PHE A 284 6.69 -23.11 -14.07
C PHE A 284 7.11 -22.28 -12.85
N LYS A 285 6.15 -21.94 -11.98
CA LYS A 285 6.38 -21.14 -10.75
C LYS A 285 6.69 -21.94 -9.50
N GLY A 286 6.63 -23.27 -9.62
CA GLY A 286 6.68 -24.20 -8.50
C GLY A 286 8.10 -24.38 -7.97
N VAL A 287 8.24 -24.30 -6.65
CA VAL A 287 9.35 -24.87 -5.90
C VAL A 287 8.83 -26.03 -5.05
N LYS A 288 9.58 -27.12 -5.04
CA LYS A 288 9.32 -28.27 -4.17
C LYS A 288 10.17 -28.11 -2.91
N ILE A 289 9.53 -28.25 -1.75
CA ILE A 289 10.16 -28.24 -0.44
C ILE A 289 10.00 -29.63 0.16
N ASP A 290 11.10 -30.33 0.32
CA ASP A 290 11.19 -31.60 1.04
C ASP A 290 11.81 -31.34 2.42
N VAL A 291 11.07 -31.65 3.48
CA VAL A 291 11.52 -31.50 4.87
C VAL A 291 11.82 -32.87 5.46
N ASN A 292 13.03 -33.03 5.96
CA ASN A 292 13.54 -34.19 6.69
C ASN A 292 14.07 -33.75 8.07
N PRO A 293 14.38 -34.68 8.99
CA PRO A 293 14.81 -34.31 10.34
C PRO A 293 16.03 -33.37 10.42
N GLU A 294 16.96 -33.46 9.47
CA GLU A 294 18.20 -32.68 9.44
C GLU A 294 18.21 -31.58 8.36
N LEU A 295 17.35 -31.68 7.35
CA LEU A 295 17.47 -30.88 6.13
C LEU A 295 16.10 -30.44 5.60
N VAL A 296 16.04 -29.18 5.16
CA VAL A 296 15.06 -28.70 4.19
C VAL A 296 15.73 -28.64 2.83
N ILE A 297 15.20 -29.37 1.86
CA ILE A 297 15.68 -29.42 0.49
C ILE A 297 14.70 -28.65 -0.38
N ILE A 298 15.20 -27.64 -1.08
CA ILE A 298 14.41 -26.79 -1.98
C ILE A 298 14.87 -27.10 -3.40
N SER A 299 13.92 -27.38 -4.28
CA SER A 299 14.23 -27.68 -5.67
C SER A 299 13.24 -27.01 -6.62
N SER A 300 13.74 -26.68 -7.80
CA SER A 300 12.93 -26.20 -8.93
C SER A 300 13.37 -26.92 -10.19
N SER A 301 12.40 -27.23 -11.06
CA SER A 301 12.65 -27.90 -12.33
C SER A 301 11.85 -27.20 -13.42
N ASN A 302 12.55 -26.79 -14.46
CA ASN A 302 11.98 -26.18 -15.66
C ASN A 302 12.51 -26.95 -16.88
N PRO A 303 11.63 -27.61 -17.66
CA PRO A 303 12.05 -28.42 -18.82
C PRO A 303 12.88 -27.67 -19.86
N GLU A 304 12.79 -26.34 -19.91
CA GLU A 304 13.46 -25.50 -20.90
C GLU A 304 14.78 -24.88 -20.38
N LEU A 305 14.91 -24.69 -19.06
CA LEU A 305 16.05 -23.98 -18.45
C LEU A 305 16.96 -24.87 -17.60
N GLY A 306 16.43 -26.01 -17.13
CA GLY A 306 17.16 -26.95 -16.26
C GLY A 306 16.56 -27.07 -14.86
N GLU A 307 17.38 -27.55 -13.93
CA GLU A 307 16.99 -27.81 -12.54
C GLU A 307 17.95 -27.15 -11.54
N ALA A 308 17.43 -26.81 -10.38
CA ALA A 308 18.21 -26.34 -9.25
C ALA A 308 17.77 -27.06 -7.97
N ARG A 309 18.73 -27.28 -7.09
CA ARG A 309 18.54 -27.90 -5.77
C ARG A 309 19.46 -27.23 -4.77
N GLU A 310 18.94 -26.97 -3.58
CA GLU A 310 19.70 -26.44 -2.46
C GLU A 310 19.21 -27.06 -1.15
N GLU A 311 20.12 -27.23 -0.20
CA GLU A 311 19.85 -27.85 1.09
C GLU A 311 20.14 -26.85 2.21
N ILE A 312 19.24 -26.80 3.20
CA ILE A 312 19.36 -25.95 4.38
C ILE A 312 19.26 -26.84 5.60
N GLU A 313 20.29 -26.82 6.44
CA GLU A 313 20.30 -27.51 7.73
C GLU A 313 19.21 -26.97 8.66
N VAL A 314 18.44 -27.88 9.26
CA VAL A 314 17.40 -27.59 10.24
C VAL A 314 17.39 -28.67 11.33
N GLN A 315 16.67 -28.43 12.41
CA GLN A 315 16.31 -29.46 13.40
C GLN A 315 14.79 -29.64 13.37
N TYR A 316 14.34 -30.78 12.87
CA TYR A 316 12.92 -31.08 12.72
C TYR A 316 12.61 -32.46 13.30
N GLU A 317 11.65 -32.52 14.23
CA GLU A 317 11.30 -33.76 14.94
C GLU A 317 10.13 -34.52 14.31
N GLY A 318 9.53 -33.98 13.25
CA GLY A 318 8.34 -34.57 12.62
C GLY A 318 8.65 -35.54 11.48
N ASN A 319 7.59 -36.13 10.93
CA ASN A 319 7.68 -37.00 9.77
C ASN A 319 8.07 -36.24 8.50
N GLN A 320 8.78 -36.91 7.59
CA GLN A 320 9.13 -36.36 6.28
C GLN A 320 7.89 -35.84 5.55
N ILE A 321 8.00 -34.65 4.98
CA ILE A 321 6.93 -34.00 4.23
C ILE A 321 7.47 -33.34 2.98
N SER A 322 6.73 -33.45 1.89
CA SER A 322 7.01 -32.80 0.62
C SER A 322 5.80 -31.97 0.23
N ALA A 323 6.01 -30.71 -0.12
CA ALA A 323 4.97 -29.83 -0.65
C ALA A 323 5.52 -28.92 -1.75
N ARG A 324 4.65 -28.48 -2.66
CA ARG A 324 5.01 -27.54 -3.73
C ARG A 324 4.31 -26.21 -3.52
N PHE A 325 5.03 -25.12 -3.72
CA PHE A 325 4.50 -23.76 -3.58
C PHE A 325 4.96 -22.88 -4.73
N ASN A 326 4.25 -21.77 -4.94
CA ASN A 326 4.76 -20.71 -5.79
C ASN A 326 5.90 -19.99 -5.06
N ALA A 327 7.09 -19.99 -5.66
CA ALA A 327 8.29 -19.40 -5.06
C ALA A 327 8.09 -17.92 -4.71
N LYS A 328 7.41 -17.17 -5.59
CA LYS A 328 7.13 -15.74 -5.37
C LYS A 328 6.29 -15.51 -4.12
N TYR A 329 5.33 -16.39 -3.84
CA TYR A 329 4.46 -16.23 -2.67
C TYR A 329 5.23 -16.41 -1.37
N LEU A 330 6.14 -17.40 -1.32
CA LEU A 330 7.04 -17.58 -0.18
C LEU A 330 8.00 -16.40 -0.01
N ILE A 331 8.58 -15.90 -1.12
CA ILE A 331 9.49 -14.76 -1.12
C ILE A 331 8.81 -13.49 -0.59
N ASP A 332 7.60 -13.19 -1.06
CA ASP A 332 6.87 -11.99 -0.64
C ASP A 332 6.58 -12.02 0.87
N VAL A 333 6.20 -13.18 1.43
CA VAL A 333 5.99 -13.36 2.88
C VAL A 333 7.29 -13.17 3.67
N LEU A 334 8.37 -13.83 3.25
CA LEU A 334 9.67 -13.74 3.94
C LEU A 334 10.29 -12.36 3.85
N SER A 335 9.94 -11.57 2.85
CA SER A 335 10.49 -10.21 2.65
C SER A 335 9.93 -9.20 3.64
N VAL A 336 8.78 -9.47 4.26
CA VAL A 336 8.14 -8.60 5.26
C VAL A 336 8.35 -9.08 6.71
N MET A 337 9.01 -10.22 6.89
CA MET A 337 9.36 -10.75 8.20
C MET A 337 10.73 -10.22 8.60
N GLU A 338 10.89 -9.73 9.83
CA GLU A 338 12.15 -9.14 10.29
C GLU A 338 13.01 -10.12 11.11
N GLN A 339 12.38 -11.14 11.68
CA GLN A 339 13.01 -12.07 12.60
C GLN A 339 13.92 -13.06 11.87
N ARG A 340 15.01 -13.39 12.54
CA ARG A 340 16.02 -14.31 12.02
C ARG A 340 15.49 -15.72 11.79
N GLU A 341 14.60 -16.19 12.66
CA GLU A 341 14.02 -17.54 12.60
C GLU A 341 12.52 -17.46 12.33
N VAL A 342 12.06 -18.24 11.35
CA VAL A 342 10.66 -18.33 10.94
C VAL A 342 10.16 -19.75 11.09
N GLU A 343 8.88 -19.90 11.39
CA GLU A 343 8.19 -21.17 11.50
C GLU A 343 7.35 -21.44 10.26
N LEU A 344 7.56 -22.60 9.65
CA LEU A 344 6.63 -23.18 8.69
C LEU A 344 5.83 -24.26 9.41
N LYS A 345 4.52 -24.06 9.54
CA LYS A 345 3.61 -25.08 10.06
C LYS A 345 2.93 -25.76 8.89
N LEU A 346 3.24 -27.04 8.71
CA LEU A 346 2.77 -27.90 7.63
C LEU A 346 1.87 -29.01 8.19
N LYS A 347 1.14 -29.69 7.30
CA LYS A 347 0.31 -30.85 7.64
C LYS A 347 0.49 -31.98 6.62
N ASP A 348 0.25 -31.69 5.35
CA ASP A 348 0.42 -32.60 4.22
C ASP A 348 0.74 -31.80 2.94
N GLU A 349 0.82 -32.47 1.80
CA GLU A 349 1.24 -31.89 0.52
C GLU A 349 0.20 -30.92 -0.11
N LEU A 350 -1.08 -31.03 0.29
CA LEU A 350 -2.20 -30.26 -0.30
C LEU A 350 -2.81 -29.25 0.68
N SER A 351 -2.46 -29.32 1.96
CA SER A 351 -2.92 -28.41 2.99
C SER A 351 -2.19 -27.07 2.93
N PRO A 352 -2.86 -25.95 3.27
CA PRO A 352 -2.20 -24.65 3.37
C PRO A 352 -1.07 -24.67 4.39
N VAL A 353 0.04 -24.01 4.08
CA VAL A 353 1.14 -23.79 5.02
C VAL A 353 0.92 -22.48 5.76
N ILE A 354 1.17 -22.47 7.07
CA ILE A 354 1.21 -21.24 7.86
C ILE A 354 2.68 -20.85 8.00
N MET A 355 2.98 -19.58 7.72
CA MET A 355 4.27 -18.97 7.97
C MET A 355 4.09 -17.86 9.00
N LYS A 356 4.90 -17.89 10.05
CA LYS A 356 4.97 -16.82 11.05
C LYS A 356 6.39 -16.71 11.59
N ALA A 357 6.72 -15.60 12.23
CA ALA A 357 7.96 -15.55 13.00
C ALA A 357 7.83 -16.43 14.25
N ALA A 358 8.93 -17.06 14.67
CA ALA A 358 8.91 -17.93 15.85
C ALA A 358 8.47 -17.19 17.14
N ALA A 359 8.74 -15.89 17.22
CA ALA A 359 8.49 -15.05 18.39
C ALA A 359 7.36 -13.99 18.20
N GLU A 360 6.74 -13.91 17.02
CA GLU A 360 5.70 -12.90 16.75
C GLU A 360 4.34 -13.56 16.57
N GLU A 361 3.38 -13.22 17.43
CA GLU A 361 1.96 -13.65 17.31
C GLU A 361 1.11 -12.64 16.53
N GLU A 362 1.65 -11.44 16.30
CA GLU A 362 0.98 -10.31 15.65
C GLU A 362 0.96 -10.41 14.12
N PHE A 363 1.64 -11.39 13.54
CA PHE A 363 1.70 -11.61 12.10
C PHE A 363 1.59 -13.09 11.74
N LEU A 364 0.76 -13.40 10.75
CA LEU A 364 0.72 -14.71 10.12
C LEU A 364 0.44 -14.59 8.63
N ALA A 365 1.03 -15.49 7.86
CA ALA A 365 0.71 -15.69 6.46
C ALA A 365 0.27 -17.14 6.21
N VAL A 366 -0.64 -17.32 5.26
CA VAL A 366 -1.09 -18.62 4.77
C VAL A 366 -0.81 -18.70 3.28
N ILE A 367 -0.22 -19.80 2.82
CA ILE A 367 0.06 -20.02 1.40
C ILE A 367 -0.56 -21.34 0.96
N MET A 368 -1.34 -21.29 -0.13
CA MET A 368 -1.92 -22.48 -0.74
C MET A 368 -0.85 -23.25 -1.53
N PRO A 369 -0.76 -24.58 -1.39
CA PRO A 369 0.15 -25.37 -2.18
C PRO A 369 -0.30 -25.48 -3.65
N MET A 370 0.65 -25.75 -4.52
CA MET A 370 0.43 -26.05 -5.93
C MET A 370 0.23 -27.55 -6.11
N ARG A 371 -0.72 -27.94 -6.96
CA ARG A 371 -0.91 -29.34 -7.35
C ARG A 371 0.28 -29.83 -8.20
N LEU A 372 0.54 -31.13 -8.09
CA LEU A 372 1.61 -31.86 -8.77
C LEU A 372 1.53 -31.82 -10.30
#